data_AF-K9VA13-F1
#
_entry.id   AF-K9VA13-F1
#
_cell.length_a   1.000
_cell.length_b   1.000
_cell.length_c   1.000
_cell.angle_alpha   90.00
_cell.angle_beta   90.00
_cell.angle_gamma   90.00
#
_symmetry.space_group_name_H-M   'P 1'
#
loop_
_entity.id
_entity.type
_entity.pdbx_description
1 polymer ?
#
loop_
_entity_poly.entity_id
_entity_poly.type
_entity_poly.pdbx_seq_one_letter_code
_entity_poly.pdbx_strand_id
1 'polypeptide(L)'
;MKYLVFCGLFIFILLVTLPVDAAVCHNLQGQRVCIANIQRSAKKHWEYRVIVSVDGDIQPLELYNCRSRYRVSKDKVIVSFEQNDIGTLICNTLNHRNRK
;
A
#
# COMPACT_ATOMS: atom_id res chain seq x y z
N MET A 1 30.53 10.77 -36.35
CA MET A 1 31.13 10.54 -35.02
C MET A 1 30.39 11.28 -33.89
N LYS A 2 30.18 12.61 -33.95
CA LYS A 2 29.54 13.37 -32.85
C LYS A 2 28.13 12.89 -32.44
N TYR A 3 27.28 12.55 -33.42
CA TYR A 3 25.91 12.08 -33.16
C TYR A 3 25.82 10.65 -32.62
N LEU A 4 26.81 9.79 -32.92
CA LEU A 4 26.88 8.43 -32.37
C LEU A 4 27.17 8.44 -30.88
N VAL A 5 28.00 9.40 -30.41
CA VAL A 5 28.25 9.62 -28.99
C VAL A 5 26.97 10.12 -28.30
N PHE A 6 26.24 11.05 -28.92
CA PHE A 6 24.96 11.51 -28.38
C PHE A 6 23.88 10.43 -28.35
N CYS A 7 23.77 9.59 -29.40
CA CYS A 7 22.87 8.43 -29.39
C CYS A 7 23.28 7.41 -28.32
N GLY A 8 24.57 7.11 -28.19
CA GLY A 8 25.08 6.19 -27.17
C GLY A 8 24.78 6.69 -25.75
N LEU A 9 24.98 7.98 -25.49
CA LEU A 9 24.66 8.61 -24.20
C LEU A 9 23.16 8.57 -23.91
N PHE A 10 22.32 8.83 -24.92
CA PHE A 10 20.86 8.81 -24.75
C PHE A 10 20.34 7.41 -24.45
N ILE A 11 20.88 6.39 -25.12
CA ILE A 11 20.56 4.98 -24.86
C ILE A 11 21.02 4.57 -23.46
N PHE A 12 22.19 5.04 -23.00
CA PHE A 12 22.68 4.78 -21.67
C PHE A 12 21.78 5.35 -20.57
N ILE A 13 21.22 6.56 -20.76
CA ILE A 13 20.29 7.18 -19.80
C ILE A 13 18.98 6.39 -19.71
N LEU A 14 18.48 5.85 -20.83
CA LEU A 14 17.26 5.02 -20.85
C LEU A 14 17.44 3.66 -20.18
N LEU A 15 18.68 3.15 -20.09
CA LEU A 15 19.00 1.88 -19.43
C LEU A 15 19.04 2.01 -17.90
N VAL A 16 19.25 3.21 -17.36
CA VAL A 16 19.26 3.48 -15.92
C VAL A 16 17.84 3.81 -15.46
N THR A 17 17.01 2.78 -15.32
CA THR A 17 15.73 2.92 -14.61
C THR A 17 15.91 2.44 -13.17
N LEU A 18 15.64 3.32 -12.21
CA LEU A 18 15.56 2.93 -10.80
C LEU A 18 14.13 2.44 -10.51
N PRO A 19 13.96 1.32 -9.79
CA PRO A 19 12.63 0.91 -9.34
C PRO A 19 12.10 2.00 -8.40
N VAL A 20 11.01 2.65 -8.80
CA VAL A 20 10.23 3.50 -7.89
C VAL A 20 9.27 2.58 -7.16
N ASP A 21 9.54 2.33 -5.88
CA ASP A 21 8.58 1.68 -5.00
C ASP A 21 7.52 2.73 -4.63
N ALA A 22 6.46 2.80 -5.44
CA ALA A 22 5.35 3.69 -5.18
C ALA A 22 4.47 3.07 -4.09
N ALA A 23 4.75 3.40 -2.83
CA ALA A 23 3.84 3.11 -1.73
C ALA A 23 2.48 3.78 -2.01
N VAL A 24 1.40 3.02 -1.84
CA VAL A 24 0.04 3.57 -2.01
C VAL A 24 -0.27 4.44 -0.80
N CYS A 25 -0.28 5.75 -0.97
CA CYS A 25 -0.51 6.73 0.08
C CYS A 25 -1.82 7.48 -0.11
N HIS A 26 -2.50 7.76 0.99
CA HIS A 26 -3.73 8.51 1.05
C HIS A 26 -3.67 9.51 2.22
N ASN A 27 -4.27 10.68 2.05
CA ASN A 27 -4.48 11.60 3.16
C ASN A 27 -5.81 11.28 3.84
N LEU A 28 -5.77 11.00 5.13
CA LEU A 28 -6.91 10.63 5.96
C LEU A 28 -6.91 11.53 7.18
N GLN A 29 -7.96 12.35 7.35
CA GLN A 29 -8.11 13.27 8.50
C GLN A 29 -6.87 14.17 8.77
N GLY A 30 -6.16 14.58 7.72
CA GLY A 30 -4.95 15.42 7.84
C GLY A 30 -3.66 14.63 8.06
N GLN A 31 -3.73 13.31 8.22
CA GLN A 31 -2.57 12.42 8.32
C GLN A 31 -2.31 11.72 6.99
N ARG A 32 -1.03 11.53 6.65
CA ARG A 32 -0.62 10.79 5.46
C ARG A 32 -0.46 9.31 5.81
N VAL A 33 -1.38 8.48 5.34
CA VAL A 33 -1.36 7.03 5.56
C VAL A 33 -0.87 6.32 4.30
N CYS A 34 0.22 5.57 4.41
CA CYS A 34 0.80 4.78 3.32
C CYS A 34 0.76 3.29 3.62
N ILE A 35 0.44 2.45 2.63
CA ILE A 35 0.53 0.99 2.77
C ILE A 35 2.01 0.60 2.61
N ALA A 36 2.65 0.20 3.70
CA ALA A 36 4.05 -0.21 3.72
C ALA A 36 4.21 -1.68 3.31
N ASN A 37 3.33 -2.55 3.81
CA ASN A 37 3.27 -3.95 3.39
C ASN A 37 1.83 -4.44 3.41
N ILE A 38 1.49 -5.31 2.47
CA ILE A 38 0.19 -5.97 2.44
C ILE A 38 0.30 -7.41 1.94
N GLN A 39 -0.24 -8.32 2.72
CA GLN A 39 -0.29 -9.74 2.39
C GLN A 39 -1.71 -10.26 2.53
N ARG A 40 -2.27 -10.75 1.42
CA ARG A 40 -3.58 -11.42 1.42
C ARG A 40 -3.46 -12.82 2.02
N SER A 41 -4.43 -13.25 2.81
CA SER A 41 -4.45 -14.62 3.33
C SER A 41 -4.79 -15.63 2.23
N ALA A 42 -4.15 -16.80 2.26
CA ALA A 42 -4.38 -17.88 1.31
C ALA A 42 -5.71 -18.62 1.56
N LYS A 43 -6.17 -18.69 2.82
CA LYS A 43 -7.40 -19.41 3.21
C LYS A 43 -8.66 -18.58 3.03
N LYS A 44 -8.56 -17.27 3.28
CA LYS A 44 -9.67 -16.31 3.24
C LYS A 44 -9.25 -15.08 2.45
N HIS A 45 -9.75 -14.94 1.23
CA HIS A 45 -9.36 -13.88 0.30
C HIS A 45 -9.80 -12.46 0.73
N TRP A 46 -10.70 -12.36 1.71
CA TRP A 46 -11.14 -11.09 2.31
C TRP A 46 -10.33 -10.68 3.54
N GLU A 47 -9.36 -11.49 3.97
CA GLU A 47 -8.47 -11.18 5.10
C GLU A 47 -7.09 -10.77 4.59
N TYR A 48 -6.58 -9.69 5.17
CA TYR A 48 -5.31 -9.07 4.80
C TYR A 48 -4.49 -8.79 6.06
N ARG A 49 -3.20 -9.09 5.99
CA ARG A 49 -2.20 -8.65 6.97
C ARG A 49 -1.54 -7.40 6.42
N VAL A 50 -1.65 -6.29 7.13
CA VAL A 50 -1.24 -4.98 6.62
C VAL A 50 -0.33 -4.30 7.62
N ILE A 51 0.72 -3.70 7.10
CA ILE A 51 1.58 -2.73 7.79
C ILE A 51 1.35 -1.40 7.10
N VAL A 52 0.97 -0.38 7.88
CA VAL A 52 0.82 0.97 7.37
C VAL A 52 1.89 1.87 7.98
N SER A 53 2.21 2.95 7.28
CA SER A 53 2.96 4.08 7.81
C SER A 53 1.97 5.24 7.97
N VAL A 54 1.94 5.88 9.13
CA VAL A 54 1.15 7.09 9.38
C VAL A 54 2.12 8.23 9.62
N ASP A 55 2.10 9.24 8.76
CA ASP A 55 3.01 10.39 8.80
C ASP A 55 4.51 10.01 8.81
N GLY A 56 4.84 8.83 8.29
CA GLY A 56 6.21 8.28 8.28
C GLY A 56 6.43 7.19 9.34
N ASP A 57 5.61 7.14 10.39
CA ASP A 57 5.75 6.18 11.49
C ASP A 57 5.11 4.83 11.14
N ILE A 58 5.94 3.78 11.15
CA ILE A 58 5.52 2.42 10.85
C ILE A 58 4.65 1.87 12.00
N GLN A 59 3.40 1.58 11.68
CA GLN A 59 2.45 0.96 12.59
C GLN A 59 2.69 -0.56 12.68
N PRO A 60 2.31 -1.20 13.80
CA PRO A 60 2.42 -2.65 13.93
C PRO A 60 1.56 -3.38 12.88
N LEU A 61 1.92 -4.64 12.63
CA LEU A 61 1.15 -5.52 11.77
C LEU A 61 -0.26 -5.72 12.34
N GLU A 62 -1.27 -5.47 11.52
CA GLU A 62 -2.67 -5.66 11.87
C GLU A 62 -3.40 -6.53 10.85
N LEU A 63 -4.44 -7.24 11.31
CA LEU A 63 -5.25 -8.10 10.45
C LEU A 63 -6.56 -7.40 10.12
N TYR A 64 -6.79 -7.13 8.83
CA TYR A 64 -7.99 -6.47 8.31
C TYR A 64 -8.92 -7.51 7.69
N ASN A 65 -10.19 -7.52 8.12
CA ASN A 65 -11.24 -8.32 7.51
C ASN A 65 -12.18 -7.42 6.70
N CYS A 66 -11.97 -7.39 5.38
CA CYS A 66 -12.72 -6.50 4.49
C CYS A 66 -14.17 -6.94 4.25
N ARG A 67 -14.52 -8.20 4.55
CA ARG A 67 -15.90 -8.70 4.44
C ARG A 67 -16.76 -8.24 5.61
N SER A 68 -16.21 -8.33 6.82
CA SER A 68 -16.94 -8.01 8.06
C SER A 68 -16.63 -6.61 8.60
N ARG A 69 -15.70 -5.90 7.96
CA ARG A 69 -15.32 -4.51 8.25
C ARG A 69 -14.83 -4.27 9.68
N TYR A 70 -13.81 -5.04 10.06
CA TYR A 70 -13.08 -4.83 11.30
C TYR A 70 -11.59 -5.08 11.09
N ARG A 71 -10.76 -4.54 11.98
CA ARG A 71 -9.35 -4.90 12.15
C ARG A 71 -9.12 -5.54 13.51
N VAL A 72 -8.07 -6.35 13.57
CA VAL A 72 -7.53 -6.89 14.80
C VAL A 72 -6.20 -6.18 15.05
N SER A 73 -6.17 -5.38 16.13
CA SER A 73 -4.97 -4.70 16.60
C SER A 73 -3.90 -5.71 17.03
N LYS A 74 -2.65 -5.24 17.19
CA LYS A 74 -1.54 -5.98 17.80
C LYS A 74 -1.95 -6.65 19.12
N ASP A 75 -2.78 -5.98 19.92
CA ASP A 75 -3.23 -6.47 21.23
C ASP A 75 -4.43 -7.43 21.14
N LYS A 76 -4.74 -7.93 19.94
CA LYS A 76 -5.88 -8.81 19.64
C LYS A 76 -7.25 -8.20 19.92
N VAL A 77 -7.30 -6.88 20.11
CA VAL A 77 -8.54 -6.12 20.21
C VAL A 77 -9.17 -6.02 18.83
N ILE A 78 -10.45 -6.37 18.74
CA ILE A 78 -11.25 -6.21 17.53
C ILE A 78 -11.79 -4.79 17.50
N VAL A 79 -11.45 -4.05 16.45
CA VAL A 79 -11.89 -2.68 16.22
C VAL A 79 -12.68 -2.65 14.92
N SER A 80 -13.96 -2.32 15.01
CA SER A 80 -14.82 -2.13 13.83
C SER A 80 -14.40 -0.90 13.04
N PHE A 81 -14.57 -0.93 11.72
CA PHE A 81 -14.27 0.24 10.89
C PHE A 81 -15.30 1.34 11.11
N GLU A 82 -14.83 2.58 11.16
CA GLU A 82 -15.67 3.77 11.15
C GLU A 82 -15.72 4.41 9.75
N GLN A 83 -16.60 5.41 9.59
CA GLN A 83 -16.58 6.25 8.40
C GLN A 83 -15.26 7.02 8.36
N ASN A 84 -14.58 6.98 7.21
CA ASN A 84 -13.24 7.54 7.01
C ASN A 84 -12.14 6.93 7.89
N ASP A 85 -12.28 5.66 8.29
CA ASP A 85 -11.20 4.89 8.94
C ASP A 85 -10.17 4.33 7.93
N ILE A 86 -8.96 4.07 8.43
CA ILE A 86 -7.86 3.43 7.70
C ILE A 86 -8.30 2.09 7.10
N GLY A 87 -9.10 1.29 7.83
CA GLY A 87 -9.59 0.01 7.36
C GLY A 87 -10.54 0.12 6.17
N THR A 88 -11.42 1.11 6.17
CA THR A 88 -12.32 1.41 5.05
C THR A 88 -11.52 1.76 3.80
N LEU A 89 -10.51 2.62 3.96
CA LEU A 89 -9.61 3.04 2.88
C LEU A 89 -8.85 1.85 2.28
N ILE A 90 -8.16 1.07 3.12
CA ILE A 90 -7.39 -0.11 2.69
C ILE A 90 -8.28 -1.09 1.91
N CYS A 91 -9.44 -1.44 2.46
CA CYS A 91 -10.32 -2.43 1.86
C CYS A 91 -10.90 -1.95 0.51
N ASN A 92 -11.21 -0.67 0.37
CA ASN A 92 -11.66 -0.10 -0.90
C ASN A 92 -10.55 -0.15 -1.96
N THR A 93 -9.34 0.29 -1.61
CA THR A 93 -8.16 0.25 -2.50
C THR A 93 -7.86 -1.17 -3.00
N LEU A 94 -8.02 -2.18 -2.13
CA LEU A 94 -7.78 -3.58 -2.50
C LEU A 94 -8.88 -4.18 -3.36
N ASN A 95 -10.13 -3.79 -3.11
CA ASN A 95 -11.25 -4.26 -3.92
C ASN A 95 -11.12 -3.77 -5.37
N HIS A 96 -10.65 -2.54 -5.57
CA HIS A 96 -10.37 -2.01 -6.92
C HIS A 96 -9.23 -2.76 -7.62
N ARG A 97 -8.18 -3.17 -6.90
CA ARG A 97 -7.06 -3.93 -7.48
C ARG A 97 -7.44 -5.34 -7.94
N ASN A 98 -8.42 -5.99 -7.32
CA ASN A 98 -8.88 -7.32 -7.74
C ASN A 98 -9.80 -7.32 -8.99
N ARG A 99 -10.12 -6.14 -9.57
CA ARG A 99 -10.96 -6.02 -10.78
C ARG A 99 -10.18 -5.78 -12.08
N LYS A 100 -8.87 -5.59 -12.00
CA LYS A 100 -7.97 -5.58 -13.17
C LYS A 100 -7.32 -6.94 -13.32
#